data_AF-A0A940RG45-F1
#
_entry.id   AF-A0A940RG45-F1
#
_cell.length_a   1.000
_cell.length_b   1.000
_cell.length_c   1.000
_cell.angle_alpha   90.00
_cell.angle_beta   90.00
_cell.angle_gamma   90.00
#
_symmetry.space_group_name_H-M   'P 1'
#
loop_
_entity.id
_entity.type
_entity.pdbx_description
1 polymer ?
#
loop_
_entity_poly.entity_id
_entity_poly.type
_entity_poly.pdbx_seq_one_letter_code
_entity_poly.pdbx_strand_id
1 'polypeptide(L)'
;MIPFEFIVPKAATPFLCKSATIPLTQEIRLPYSNCRLQQWTLNGTNYILEQSYENNGSLVTLLTIVVSNFSLIKINCLQSFSSLLYTLKGSCFANLRGYGCLPLFTDNYTLQYVPKGTHKVLFSPGTYHYLYVNPGQQINLLAPHDAGIGKIIALEKDIHEDGKLANRLPIDPTVKGFIDQLLSLKDNTAELPFTVSSIVTSLLFQYYKQLHQPERNDGANFRATLNAYLANHIELPVNEIIKNLKSHFFIEGRPLRMYWKKSSP
;
A
#
# COMPACT_ATOMS: atom_id res chain seq x y z
N MET A 1 -10.21 3.63 -11.27
CA MET A 1 -9.42 4.59 -10.42
C MET A 1 -9.84 4.43 -8.96
N ILE A 2 -8.95 4.68 -8.00
CA ILE A 2 -9.33 4.63 -6.57
C ILE A 2 -10.29 5.78 -6.24
N PRO A 3 -11.30 5.58 -5.36
CA PRO A 3 -12.35 6.57 -5.12
C PRO A 3 -11.90 7.68 -4.15
N PHE A 4 -10.69 8.22 -4.37
CA PHE A 4 -10.10 9.26 -3.55
C PHE A 4 -10.16 10.64 -4.21
N GLU A 5 -10.49 11.62 -3.38
CA GLU A 5 -10.30 13.03 -3.67
C GLU A 5 -9.34 13.61 -2.63
N PHE A 6 -8.18 14.08 -3.09
CA PHE A 6 -7.16 14.64 -2.22
C PHE A 6 -7.38 16.13 -2.00
N ILE A 7 -7.56 16.50 -0.74
CA ILE A 7 -7.64 17.89 -0.29
C ILE A 7 -6.26 18.25 0.27
N VAL A 8 -5.49 18.90 -0.57
CA VAL A 8 -4.12 19.36 -0.28
C VAL A 8 -4.12 20.75 0.38
N PRO A 9 -3.07 21.10 1.14
CA PRO A 9 -2.94 22.45 1.71
C PRO A 9 -3.04 23.52 0.63
N LYS A 10 -3.83 24.57 0.88
CA LYS A 10 -3.99 25.70 -0.06
C LYS A 10 -2.68 26.49 -0.13
N ALA A 11 -1.86 26.21 -1.14
CA ALA A 11 -0.81 27.11 -1.59
C ALA A 11 -0.96 27.27 -3.10
N ALA A 12 -1.64 28.35 -3.50
CA ALA A 12 -2.04 28.65 -4.87
C ALA A 12 -3.01 27.62 -5.50
N THR A 13 -3.81 28.11 -6.42
CA THR A 13 -4.90 27.41 -7.13
C THR A 13 -4.46 26.01 -7.61
N PRO A 14 -5.22 24.94 -7.33
CA PRO A 14 -4.88 23.62 -7.84
C PRO A 14 -4.97 23.63 -9.37
N PHE A 15 -3.83 23.50 -10.04
CA PHE A 15 -3.80 23.22 -11.47
C PHE A 15 -4.14 21.73 -11.64
N LEU A 16 -5.42 21.44 -11.90
CA LEU A 16 -5.86 20.13 -12.39
C LEU A 16 -5.46 20.03 -13.87
N CYS A 17 -4.22 19.63 -14.15
CA CYS A 17 -3.82 19.32 -15.51
C CYS A 17 -4.39 17.93 -15.88
N LYS A 18 -5.43 17.91 -16.72
CA LYS A 18 -6.05 16.67 -17.23
C LYS A 18 -5.20 15.93 -18.27
N SER A 19 -4.06 16.50 -18.67
CA SER A 19 -3.03 15.84 -19.46
C SER A 19 -1.75 15.82 -18.61
N ALA A 20 -1.60 14.78 -17.80
CA ALA A 20 -0.51 14.69 -16.85
C ALA A 20 0.74 14.15 -17.54
N THR A 21 1.64 15.03 -17.96
CA THR A 21 3.03 14.65 -18.23
C THR A 21 3.61 14.08 -16.94
N ILE A 22 3.92 12.78 -16.93
CA ILE A 22 4.54 12.12 -15.78
C ILE A 22 5.85 12.85 -15.44
N PRO A 23 6.10 13.25 -14.18
CA PRO A 23 7.35 13.91 -13.81
C PRO A 23 8.57 13.07 -14.22
N LEU A 24 9.59 13.72 -14.78
CA LEU A 24 10.82 13.03 -15.21
C LEU A 24 11.56 12.36 -14.03
N THR A 25 11.40 12.90 -12.82
CA THR A 25 11.97 12.39 -11.56
C THR A 25 11.26 11.14 -11.02
N GLN A 26 10.24 10.64 -11.72
CA GLN A 26 9.45 9.51 -11.26
C GLN A 26 10.25 8.20 -11.31
N GLU A 27 10.54 7.63 -10.13
CA GLU A 27 11.35 6.40 -9.96
C GLU A 27 10.64 5.14 -10.46
N ILE A 28 9.34 5.02 -10.21
CA ILE A 28 8.53 3.86 -10.59
C ILE A 28 7.29 4.30 -11.36
N ARG A 29 6.89 3.51 -12.36
CA ARG A 29 5.75 3.82 -13.22
C ARG A 29 4.92 2.57 -13.39
N LEU A 30 3.60 2.73 -13.44
CA LEU A 30 2.69 1.68 -13.88
C LEU A 30 2.53 1.80 -15.41
N PRO A 31 3.02 0.85 -16.23
CA PRO A 31 2.86 0.89 -17.67
C PRO A 31 1.38 0.89 -18.09
N TYR A 32 1.06 1.48 -19.25
CA TYR A 32 -0.31 1.52 -19.83
C TYR A 32 -1.39 2.11 -18.93
N SER A 33 -1.01 2.94 -17.95
CA SER A 33 -1.92 3.52 -16.97
C SER A 33 -2.50 4.86 -17.41
N ASN A 34 -3.75 5.09 -17.00
CA ASN A 34 -4.33 6.43 -16.98
C ASN A 34 -3.71 7.23 -15.84
N CYS A 35 -3.25 8.45 -16.14
CA CYS A 35 -2.52 9.27 -15.19
C CYS A 35 -3.34 10.50 -14.76
N ARG A 36 -3.35 10.78 -13.46
CA ARG A 36 -3.87 12.02 -12.87
C ARG A 36 -2.82 12.64 -11.97
N LEU A 37 -2.46 13.89 -12.23
CA LEU A 37 -1.48 14.63 -11.43
C LEU A 37 -2.17 15.80 -10.73
N GLN A 38 -1.93 15.94 -9.43
CA GLN A 38 -2.34 17.08 -8.62
C GLN A 38 -1.11 17.68 -7.95
N GLN A 39 -0.83 18.95 -8.23
CA GLN A 39 0.28 19.70 -7.64
C GLN A 39 -0.26 20.82 -6.75
N TRP A 40 0.46 21.17 -5.68
CA TRP A 40 0.07 22.26 -4.78
C TRP A 40 1.23 23.14 -4.31
N THR A 41 2.37 23.05 -4.99
CA THR A 41 3.43 24.06 -4.88
C THR A 41 3.69 24.64 -6.26
N LEU A 42 4.03 25.94 -6.30
CA LEU A 42 4.27 26.67 -7.56
C LEU A 42 5.36 26.02 -8.43
N ASN A 43 6.35 25.38 -7.81
CA ASN A 43 7.47 24.74 -8.50
C ASN A 43 7.20 23.25 -8.81
N GLY A 44 6.00 22.74 -8.52
CA GLY A 44 5.65 21.34 -8.74
C GLY A 44 6.38 20.34 -7.83
N THR A 45 7.07 20.83 -6.79
CA THR A 45 7.86 20.02 -5.84
C THR A 45 7.00 19.14 -4.94
N ASN A 46 5.74 19.52 -4.69
CA ASN A 46 4.78 18.71 -3.99
C ASN A 46 3.69 18.26 -4.97
N TYR A 47 3.50 16.96 -5.07
CA TYR A 47 2.53 16.40 -5.99
C TYR A 47 1.99 15.06 -5.53
N ILE A 48 0.80 14.75 -6.01
CA ILE A 48 0.17 13.44 -5.97
C ILE A 48 -0.02 13.02 -7.43
N LEU A 49 0.63 11.93 -7.83
CA LEU A 49 0.46 11.29 -9.12
C LEU A 49 -0.26 9.96 -8.90
N GLU A 50 -1.45 9.83 -9.47
CA GLU A 50 -2.19 8.58 -9.54
C GLU A 50 -2.00 7.98 -10.95
N GLN A 51 -1.58 6.72 -11.00
CA GLN A 51 -1.44 5.93 -12.22
C GLN A 51 -2.33 4.69 -12.08
N SER A 52 -3.41 4.62 -12.85
CA SER A 52 -4.44 3.58 -12.73
C SER A 52 -4.58 2.76 -14.02
N TYR A 53 -4.52 1.43 -13.90
CA TYR A 53 -4.86 0.46 -14.94
C TYR A 53 -6.11 -0.31 -14.51
N GLU A 54 -7.10 -0.40 -15.39
CA GLU A 54 -8.37 -1.07 -15.12
C GLU A 54 -8.68 -2.04 -16.25
N ASN A 55 -9.06 -3.28 -15.88
CA ASN A 55 -9.38 -4.33 -16.84
C ASN A 55 -10.37 -5.32 -16.22
N ASN A 56 -11.51 -5.56 -16.90
CA ASN A 56 -12.53 -6.53 -16.48
C ASN A 56 -12.93 -6.45 -15.00
N GLY A 57 -13.05 -5.23 -14.48
CA GLY A 57 -13.39 -4.95 -13.08
C GLY A 57 -12.23 -4.99 -12.10
N SER A 58 -11.07 -5.53 -12.47
CA SER A 58 -9.84 -5.42 -11.67
C SER A 58 -9.22 -4.03 -11.84
N LEU A 59 -8.74 -3.48 -10.73
CA LEU A 59 -8.12 -2.16 -10.67
C LEU A 59 -6.75 -2.27 -10.01
N VAL A 60 -5.74 -1.75 -10.70
CA VAL A 60 -4.39 -1.54 -10.17
C VAL A 60 -4.11 -0.05 -10.18
N THR A 61 -3.78 0.52 -9.03
CA THR A 61 -3.46 1.94 -8.91
C THR A 61 -2.15 2.13 -8.18
N LEU A 62 -1.17 2.73 -8.85
CA LEU A 62 0.05 3.24 -8.24
C LEU A 62 -0.14 4.72 -7.88
N LEU A 63 -0.08 5.02 -6.59
CA LEU A 63 -0.13 6.36 -6.04
C LEU A 63 1.28 6.79 -5.62
N THR A 64 1.78 7.86 -6.23
CA THR A 64 3.02 8.51 -5.82
C THR A 64 2.71 9.84 -5.16
N ILE A 65 3.25 10.05 -3.96
CA ILE A 65 3.11 11.31 -3.23
C ILE A 65 4.51 11.83 -2.94
N VAL A 66 4.79 13.06 -3.34
CA VAL A 66 6.04 13.74 -3.02
C VAL A 66 5.72 14.98 -2.20
N VAL A 67 6.40 15.11 -1.07
CA VAL A 67 6.27 16.26 -0.18
C VAL A 67 7.66 16.78 0.22
N SER A 68 7.86 18.07 0.07
CA SER A 68 9.10 18.77 0.48
C SER A 68 9.08 19.20 1.95
N ASN A 69 7.89 19.32 2.55
CA ASN A 69 7.67 19.77 3.92
C ASN A 69 6.64 18.85 4.59
N PHE A 70 6.65 18.83 5.92
CA PHE A 70 5.60 18.14 6.69
C PHE A 70 4.22 18.59 6.22
N SER A 71 3.41 17.63 5.77
CA SER A 71 2.16 17.90 5.08
C SER A 71 1.06 17.02 5.64
N LEU A 72 0.01 17.66 6.18
CA LEU A 72 -1.24 16.98 6.53
C LEU A 72 -2.19 17.04 5.32
N ILE A 73 -2.39 15.90 4.66
CA ILE A 73 -3.31 15.78 3.53
C ILE A 73 -4.61 15.16 4.02
N LYS A 74 -5.74 15.75 3.63
CA LYS A 74 -7.06 15.15 3.84
C LYS A 74 -7.41 14.33 2.60
N ILE A 75 -7.90 13.11 2.81
CA ILE A 75 -8.36 12.23 1.75
C ILE A 75 -9.85 12.05 1.92
N ASN A 76 -10.64 12.49 0.95
CA ASN A 76 -12.06 12.24 0.90
C ASN A 76 -12.31 10.94 0.11
N CYS A 77 -12.67 9.88 0.82
CA CYS A 77 -13.06 8.60 0.25
C CYS A 77 -14.54 8.66 -0.14
N LEU A 78 -14.82 8.67 -1.45
CA LEU A 78 -16.16 8.92 -1.99
C LEU A 78 -17.12 7.74 -1.77
N GLN A 79 -16.57 6.52 -1.73
CA GLN A 79 -17.28 5.28 -1.44
C GLN A 79 -16.35 4.33 -0.69
N SER A 80 -16.91 3.54 0.24
CA SER A 80 -16.12 2.53 0.94
C SER A 80 -15.62 1.48 -0.06
N PHE A 81 -14.39 1.00 0.12
CA PHE A 81 -13.83 -0.05 -0.72
C PHE A 81 -12.76 -0.85 0.03
N SER A 82 -12.52 -2.07 -0.45
CA SER A 82 -11.42 -2.92 -0.01
C SER A 82 -10.39 -3.07 -1.12
N SER A 83 -9.12 -3.17 -0.74
CA SER A 83 -8.03 -3.45 -1.67
C SER A 83 -6.83 -4.03 -0.94
N LEU A 84 -5.99 -4.77 -1.65
CA LEU A 84 -4.64 -5.03 -1.18
C LEU A 84 -3.82 -3.76 -1.34
N LEU A 85 -3.43 -3.16 -0.21
CA LEU A 85 -2.60 -1.95 -0.15
C LEU A 85 -1.17 -2.35 0.15
N TYR A 86 -0.26 -2.09 -0.78
CA TYR A 86 1.18 -2.27 -0.64
C TYR A 86 1.86 -0.91 -0.41
N THR A 87 2.67 -0.81 0.63
CA THR A 87 3.52 0.36 0.91
C THR A 87 4.93 0.09 0.38
N LEU A 88 5.19 0.53 -0.85
CA LEU A 88 6.42 0.24 -1.57
C LEU A 88 7.57 1.18 -1.17
N LYS A 89 7.25 2.43 -0.81
CA LYS A 89 8.23 3.43 -0.39
C LYS A 89 7.59 4.43 0.56
N GLY A 90 8.40 4.91 1.50
CA GLY A 90 7.99 5.90 2.49
C GLY A 90 7.21 5.27 3.63
N SER A 91 7.31 5.88 4.81
CA SER A 91 6.58 5.44 5.99
C SER A 91 5.83 6.61 6.60
N CYS A 92 4.54 6.42 6.90
CA CYS A 92 3.70 7.47 7.44
C CYS A 92 2.60 6.90 8.36
N PHE A 93 1.82 7.80 8.95
CA PHE A 93 0.65 7.45 9.73
C PHE A 93 -0.60 8.06 9.09
N ALA A 94 -1.59 7.22 8.83
CA ALA A 94 -2.91 7.62 8.40
C ALA A 94 -3.88 7.52 9.57
N ASN A 95 -4.72 8.53 9.78
CA ASN A 95 -5.89 8.41 10.63
C ASN A 95 -7.09 8.08 9.74
N LEU A 96 -7.52 6.82 9.78
CA LEU A 96 -8.72 6.36 9.10
C LEU A 96 -9.92 6.51 10.04
N ARG A 97 -11.00 7.11 9.52
CA ARG A 97 -12.30 7.10 10.21
C ARG A 97 -12.67 5.66 10.58
N GLY A 98 -13.14 5.43 11.81
CA GLY A 98 -13.49 4.09 12.32
C GLY A 98 -12.31 3.31 12.91
N TYR A 99 -11.12 3.36 12.28
CA TYR A 99 -9.96 2.54 12.68
C TYR A 99 -8.89 3.28 13.49
N GLY A 100 -8.91 4.61 13.51
CA GLY A 100 -7.90 5.41 14.20
C GLY A 100 -6.56 5.41 13.45
N CYS A 101 -5.45 5.29 14.19
CA CYS A 101 -4.10 5.46 13.65
C CYS A 101 -3.61 4.17 12.96
N LEU A 102 -3.44 4.24 11.65
CA LEU A 102 -2.92 3.20 10.79
C LEU A 102 -1.45 3.50 10.43
N PRO A 103 -0.47 2.75 10.96
CA PRO A 103 0.89 2.80 10.42
C PRO A 103 0.94 2.24 9.00
N LEU A 104 1.56 2.99 8.10
CA LEU A 104 1.89 2.59 6.73
C LEU A 104 3.41 2.54 6.65
N PHE A 105 4.01 1.37 6.85
CA PHE A 105 5.46 1.19 6.83
C PHE A 105 5.91 0.55 5.52
N THR A 106 7.09 0.95 5.07
CA THR A 106 7.70 0.44 3.83
C THR A 106 7.89 -1.08 3.89
N ASP A 107 7.73 -1.74 2.75
CA ASP A 107 7.87 -3.19 2.56
C ASP A 107 6.77 -4.01 3.25
N ASN A 108 5.60 -3.40 3.45
CA ASN A 108 4.43 -4.09 3.99
C ASN A 108 3.21 -3.94 3.11
N TYR A 109 2.28 -4.89 3.26
CA TYR A 109 0.99 -4.82 2.62
C TYR A 109 -0.11 -5.45 3.46
N THR A 110 -1.35 -5.08 3.20
CA THR A 110 -2.53 -5.58 3.94
C THR A 110 -3.78 -5.53 3.07
N LEU A 111 -4.78 -6.34 3.39
CA LEU A 111 -6.14 -6.14 2.88
C LEU A 111 -6.76 -4.99 3.67
N GLN A 112 -6.78 -3.81 3.06
CA GLN A 112 -7.27 -2.60 3.68
C GLN A 112 -8.69 -2.30 3.21
N TYR A 113 -9.62 -2.27 4.15
CA TYR A 113 -10.90 -1.61 3.96
C TYR A 113 -10.76 -0.12 4.29
N VAL A 114 -11.21 0.75 3.39
CA VAL A 114 -11.24 2.20 3.61
C VAL A 114 -12.70 2.64 3.64
N PRO A 115 -13.22 3.09 4.80
CA PRO A 115 -14.60 3.53 4.91
C PRO A 115 -14.84 4.82 4.13
N LYS A 116 -16.10 5.09 3.80
CA LYS A 116 -16.50 6.36 3.18
C LYS A 116 -16.29 7.52 4.16
N GLY A 117 -15.78 8.63 3.63
CA GLY A 117 -15.67 9.90 4.36
C GLY A 117 -14.25 10.46 4.36
N THR A 118 -13.97 11.33 5.33
CA THR A 118 -12.70 12.06 5.36
C THR A 118 -11.69 11.38 6.29
N HIS A 119 -10.53 11.08 5.72
CA HIS A 119 -9.35 10.57 6.41
C HIS A 119 -8.25 11.63 6.42
N LYS A 120 -7.26 11.47 7.29
CA LYS A 120 -6.12 12.38 7.39
C LYS A 120 -4.84 11.59 7.31
N VAL A 121 -3.87 12.04 6.54
CA VAL A 121 -2.56 11.40 6.47
C VAL A 121 -1.49 12.45 6.70
N LEU A 122 -0.58 12.18 7.63
CA LEU A 122 0.54 13.05 7.93
C LEU A 122 1.79 12.49 7.23
N PHE A 123 2.36 13.27 6.32
CA PHE A 123 3.60 12.93 5.64
C PHE A 123 4.75 13.79 6.16
N SER A 124 5.88 13.16 6.47
CA SER A 124 7.17 13.85 6.57
C SER A 124 7.74 14.13 5.18
N PRO A 125 8.72 15.05 5.02
CA PRO A 125 9.39 15.25 3.74
C PRO A 125 9.90 13.93 3.13
N GLY A 126 9.66 13.71 1.84
CA GLY A 126 10.06 12.51 1.13
C GLY A 126 9.12 12.09 -0.01
N THR A 127 9.42 10.91 -0.57
CA THR A 127 8.66 10.27 -1.64
C THR A 127 7.99 9.01 -1.11
N TYR A 128 6.71 8.86 -1.43
CA TYR A 128 5.87 7.76 -1.00
C TYR A 128 5.28 7.06 -2.21
N HIS A 129 5.25 5.73 -2.17
CA HIS A 129 4.70 4.89 -3.21
C HIS A 129 3.75 3.86 -2.60
N TYR A 130 2.49 3.94 -2.99
CA TYR A 130 1.45 3.00 -2.57
C TYR A 130 0.87 2.33 -3.80
N LEU A 131 0.82 1.01 -3.80
CA LEU A 131 0.16 0.23 -4.84
C LEU A 131 -1.13 -0.34 -4.26
N TYR A 132 -2.26 0.01 -4.87
CA TYR A 132 -3.57 -0.54 -4.56
C TYR A 132 -3.91 -1.57 -5.62
N VAL A 133 -4.23 -2.79 -5.19
CA VAL A 133 -4.69 -3.86 -6.07
C VAL A 133 -6.08 -4.29 -5.60
N ASN A 134 -7.06 -4.06 -6.45
CA ASN A 134 -8.41 -4.56 -6.27
C ASN A 134 -8.69 -5.61 -7.35
N PRO A 135 -8.91 -6.89 -6.99
CA PRO A 135 -9.18 -7.95 -7.95
C PRO A 135 -10.58 -7.90 -8.57
N GLY A 136 -11.43 -6.98 -8.11
CA GLY A 136 -12.75 -6.74 -8.66
C GLY A 136 -13.63 -7.98 -8.67
N GLN A 137 -14.35 -8.17 -9.76
CA GLN A 137 -15.23 -9.33 -9.92
C GLN A 137 -14.47 -10.64 -10.16
N GLN A 138 -13.17 -10.59 -10.52
CA GLN A 138 -12.39 -11.79 -10.80
C GLN A 138 -12.29 -12.70 -9.57
N ILE A 139 -12.23 -12.11 -8.36
CA ILE A 139 -12.18 -12.90 -7.13
C ILE A 139 -13.40 -13.81 -6.97
N ASN A 140 -14.58 -13.35 -7.38
CA ASN A 140 -15.83 -14.12 -7.30
C ASN A 140 -15.87 -15.27 -8.31
N LEU A 141 -15.19 -15.13 -9.46
CA LEU A 141 -15.07 -16.19 -10.47
C LEU A 141 -14.10 -17.29 -10.02
N LEU A 142 -13.09 -16.94 -9.21
CA LEU A 142 -12.09 -17.88 -8.69
C LEU A 142 -12.58 -18.62 -7.45
N ALA A 143 -13.43 -18.00 -6.63
CA ALA A 143 -13.89 -18.55 -5.36
C ALA A 143 -14.52 -19.96 -5.40
N PRO A 144 -15.31 -20.34 -6.43
CA PRO A 144 -15.85 -21.71 -6.53
C PRO A 144 -14.78 -22.78 -6.72
N HIS A 145 -13.59 -22.38 -7.20
CA HIS A 145 -12.51 -23.29 -7.58
C HIS A 145 -11.33 -23.26 -6.61
N ASP A 146 -11.29 -22.32 -5.68
CA ASP A 146 -10.22 -22.20 -4.69
C ASP A 146 -10.74 -21.76 -3.31
N ALA A 147 -10.58 -22.63 -2.32
CA ALA A 147 -11.03 -22.39 -0.95
C ALA A 147 -10.26 -21.26 -0.24
N GLY A 148 -9.01 -20.99 -0.65
CA GLY A 148 -8.23 -19.87 -0.14
C GLY A 148 -8.79 -18.53 -0.60
N ILE A 149 -9.17 -18.42 -1.87
CA ILE A 149 -9.88 -17.25 -2.40
C ILE A 149 -11.23 -17.06 -1.70
N GLY A 150 -11.98 -18.14 -1.48
CA GLY A 150 -13.22 -18.09 -0.70
C GLY A 150 -13.03 -17.51 0.70
N LYS A 151 -11.90 -17.83 1.36
CA LYS A 151 -11.53 -17.24 2.66
C LYS A 151 -11.12 -15.78 2.56
N ILE A 152 -10.44 -15.34 1.50
CA ILE A 152 -10.17 -13.90 1.27
C ILE A 152 -11.48 -13.13 1.15
N ILE A 153 -12.46 -13.65 0.39
CA ILE A 153 -13.78 -13.00 0.26
C ILE A 153 -14.50 -12.93 1.61
N ALA A 154 -14.42 -13.98 2.42
CA ALA A 154 -14.97 -13.95 3.78
C ALA A 154 -14.28 -12.89 4.63
N LEU A 155 -12.94 -12.82 4.59
CA LEU A 155 -12.15 -11.79 5.28
C LEU A 155 -12.52 -10.38 4.80
N GLU A 156 -12.72 -10.16 3.49
CA GLU A 156 -13.14 -8.87 2.95
C GLU A 156 -14.50 -8.43 3.50
N LYS A 157 -15.43 -9.38 3.72
CA LYS A 157 -16.73 -9.11 4.36
C LYS A 157 -16.61 -8.87 5.86
N ASP A 158 -15.66 -9.53 6.51
CA ASP A 158 -15.39 -9.40 7.95
C ASP A 158 -14.63 -8.11 8.29
N ILE A 159 -13.98 -7.45 7.32
CA ILE A 159 -13.37 -6.14 7.52
C ILE A 159 -14.41 -5.06 7.18
N HIS A 160 -15.03 -4.48 8.21
CA HIS A 160 -16.13 -3.49 8.12
C HIS A 160 -15.83 -2.23 8.94
N GLU A 161 -16.66 -1.18 8.79
CA GLU A 161 -16.41 0.19 9.30
C GLU A 161 -16.08 0.29 10.81
N ASP A 162 -16.53 -0.67 11.62
CA ASP A 162 -16.32 -0.74 13.08
C ASP A 162 -15.28 -1.81 13.51
N GLY A 163 -14.57 -2.39 12.53
CA GLY A 163 -13.90 -3.69 12.67
C GLY A 163 -12.38 -3.70 12.87
N LYS A 164 -11.87 -4.93 12.98
CA LYS A 164 -10.45 -5.27 13.18
C LYS A 164 -9.63 -4.96 11.92
N LEU A 165 -8.49 -4.29 12.09
CA LEU A 165 -7.51 -4.15 11.00
C LEU A 165 -6.96 -5.53 10.61
N ALA A 166 -6.91 -5.82 9.32
CA ALA A 166 -6.22 -7.01 8.83
C ALA A 166 -4.72 -6.90 9.16
N ASN A 167 -4.13 -8.06 9.52
CA ASN A 167 -2.70 -8.14 9.78
C ASN A 167 -1.92 -7.65 8.56
N ARG A 168 -0.91 -6.83 8.81
CA ARG A 168 0.06 -6.45 7.81
C ARG A 168 1.05 -7.58 7.63
N LEU A 169 1.36 -7.83 6.37
CA LEU A 169 2.24 -8.87 5.90
C LEU A 169 3.50 -8.23 5.31
N PRO A 170 4.65 -8.91 5.37
CA PRO A 170 5.88 -8.46 4.73
C PRO A 170 5.80 -8.67 3.21
N ILE A 171 6.28 -7.69 2.44
CA ILE A 171 6.57 -7.88 1.02
C ILE A 171 7.82 -8.78 0.92
N ASP A 172 7.59 -10.07 0.71
CA ASP A 172 8.65 -11.06 0.55
C ASP A 172 9.21 -11.05 -0.90
N PRO A 173 10.23 -11.86 -1.28
CA PRO A 173 10.81 -11.76 -2.62
C PRO A 173 9.84 -12.23 -3.70
N THR A 174 8.89 -13.12 -3.36
CA THR A 174 7.86 -13.61 -4.26
C THR A 174 6.84 -12.51 -4.55
N VAL A 175 6.32 -11.85 -3.51
CA VAL A 175 5.44 -10.67 -3.65
C VAL A 175 6.15 -9.58 -4.43
N LYS A 176 7.41 -9.30 -4.09
CA LYS A 176 8.21 -8.29 -4.78
C LYS A 176 8.39 -8.63 -6.26
N GLY A 177 8.65 -9.90 -6.59
CA GLY A 177 8.76 -10.37 -7.97
C GLY A 177 7.48 -10.14 -8.78
N PHE A 178 6.30 -10.39 -8.20
CA PHE A 178 5.02 -10.09 -8.86
C PHE A 178 4.79 -8.59 -9.06
N ILE A 179 5.15 -7.77 -8.07
CA ILE A 179 5.06 -6.30 -8.18
C ILE A 179 6.03 -5.80 -9.27
N ASP A 180 7.24 -6.34 -9.34
CA ASP A 180 8.21 -5.96 -10.36
C ASP A 180 7.75 -6.33 -11.76
N GLN A 181 7.16 -7.52 -11.93
CA GLN A 181 6.53 -7.92 -13.20
C GLN A 181 5.42 -6.95 -13.60
N LEU A 182 4.60 -6.49 -12.65
CA LEU A 182 3.53 -5.52 -12.88
C LEU A 182 4.09 -4.14 -13.30
N LEU A 183 5.19 -3.71 -12.71
CA LEU A 183 5.85 -2.45 -13.04
C LEU A 183 6.71 -2.51 -14.31
N SER A 184 7.04 -3.72 -14.78
CA SER A 184 7.86 -3.96 -15.98
C SER A 184 7.08 -4.58 -17.15
N LEU A 185 5.75 -4.39 -17.19
CA LEU A 185 4.90 -4.90 -18.28
C LEU A 185 5.39 -4.38 -19.64
N LYS A 186 5.49 -5.30 -20.60
CA LYS A 186 5.88 -5.01 -21.98
C LYS A 186 4.66 -4.74 -22.86
N ASP A 187 4.89 -4.07 -23.98
CA ASP A 187 3.84 -3.72 -24.92
C ASP A 187 3.47 -4.93 -25.77
N ASN A 188 2.52 -5.70 -25.27
CA ASN A 188 1.83 -6.71 -26.05
C ASN A 188 0.33 -6.55 -25.79
N THR A 189 -0.30 -5.68 -26.56
CA THR A 189 -1.67 -5.19 -26.33
C THR A 189 -2.71 -6.31 -26.19
N ALA A 190 -2.53 -7.45 -26.85
CA ALA A 190 -3.44 -8.60 -26.78
C ALA A 190 -3.30 -9.41 -25.48
N GLU A 191 -2.08 -9.56 -24.95
CA GLU A 191 -1.79 -10.40 -23.77
C GLU A 191 -1.80 -9.63 -22.45
N LEU A 192 -1.73 -8.30 -22.52
CA LEU A 192 -1.66 -7.42 -21.35
C LEU A 192 -2.81 -7.67 -20.35
N PRO A 193 -4.10 -7.71 -20.75
CA PRO A 193 -5.21 -8.02 -19.85
C PRO A 193 -5.05 -9.34 -19.08
N PHE A 194 -4.59 -10.39 -19.77
CA PHE A 194 -4.40 -11.71 -19.19
C PHE A 194 -3.20 -11.73 -18.22
N THR A 195 -2.11 -11.06 -18.61
CA THR A 195 -0.90 -10.97 -17.81
C THR A 195 -1.16 -10.24 -16.49
N VAL A 196 -1.84 -9.09 -16.56
CA VAL A 196 -2.21 -8.33 -15.35
C VAL A 196 -3.12 -9.16 -14.45
N SER A 197 -4.13 -9.83 -15.01
CA SER A 197 -5.05 -10.68 -14.25
C SER A 197 -4.33 -11.85 -13.56
N SER A 198 -3.36 -12.46 -14.24
CA SER A 198 -2.51 -13.52 -13.69
C SER A 198 -1.65 -13.03 -12.53
N ILE A 199 -1.05 -11.84 -12.65
CA ILE A 199 -0.25 -11.23 -11.58
C ILE A 199 -1.12 -10.88 -10.37
N VAL A 200 -2.28 -10.24 -10.59
CA VAL A 200 -3.23 -9.90 -9.51
C VAL A 200 -3.70 -11.17 -8.77
N THR A 201 -4.00 -12.23 -9.51
CA THR A 201 -4.37 -13.52 -8.94
C THR A 201 -3.24 -14.13 -8.12
N SER A 202 -2.01 -14.07 -8.62
CA SER A 202 -0.82 -14.56 -7.92
C SER A 202 -0.56 -13.79 -6.62
N LEU A 203 -0.78 -12.47 -6.63
CA LEU A 203 -0.71 -11.63 -5.44
C LEU A 203 -1.77 -12.02 -4.39
N LEU A 204 -3.00 -12.32 -4.80
CA LEU A 204 -4.05 -12.81 -3.89
C LEU A 204 -3.68 -14.16 -3.26
N PHE A 205 -3.19 -15.11 -4.06
CA PHE A 205 -2.77 -16.40 -3.54
C PHE A 205 -1.64 -16.26 -2.53
N GLN A 206 -0.67 -15.38 -2.81
CA GLN A 206 0.42 -15.13 -1.89
C GLN A 206 -0.05 -14.45 -0.60
N TYR A 207 -1.01 -13.52 -0.69
CA TYR A 207 -1.68 -12.94 0.48
C TYR A 207 -2.28 -14.03 1.37
N TYR A 208 -3.11 -14.92 0.79
CA TYR A 208 -3.72 -16.03 1.54
C TYR A 208 -2.67 -16.94 2.19
N LYS A 209 -1.62 -17.31 1.45
CA LYS A 209 -0.54 -18.16 1.98
C LYS A 209 0.14 -17.54 3.20
N GLN A 210 0.41 -16.23 3.14
CA GLN A 210 1.10 -15.51 4.20
C GLN A 210 0.21 -15.20 5.42
N LEU A 211 -1.12 -15.15 5.28
CA LEU A 211 -2.04 -14.94 6.40
C LEU A 211 -1.88 -15.94 7.55
N HIS A 212 -1.47 -17.17 7.24
CA HIS A 212 -1.25 -18.20 8.25
C HIS A 212 0.00 -17.95 9.11
N GLN A 213 0.96 -17.18 8.62
CA GLN A 213 2.23 -16.90 9.29
C GLN A 213 2.70 -15.46 8.95
N PRO A 214 1.97 -14.43 9.43
CA PRO A 214 2.15 -13.04 8.99
C PRO A 214 3.52 -12.45 9.33
N GLU A 215 4.21 -13.03 10.32
CA GLU A 215 5.48 -12.52 10.86
C GLU A 215 6.57 -13.58 10.79
N ARG A 216 6.42 -14.58 9.90
CA ARG A 216 7.47 -15.59 9.71
C ARG A 216 8.76 -14.90 9.28
N ASN A 217 9.78 -15.01 10.11
CA ASN A 217 11.12 -14.56 9.77
C ASN A 217 11.92 -15.73 9.17
N ASP A 218 12.11 -15.71 7.86
CA ASP A 218 12.98 -16.66 7.14
C ASP A 218 14.41 -16.11 6.92
N GLY A 219 14.71 -14.94 7.49
CA GLY A 219 16.00 -14.25 7.36
C GLY A 219 16.19 -13.50 6.04
N ALA A 220 15.50 -13.88 4.97
CA ALA A 220 15.64 -13.27 3.64
C ALA A 220 15.07 -11.84 3.59
N ASN A 221 14.02 -11.56 4.38
CA ASN A 221 13.36 -10.24 4.44
C ASN A 221 13.16 -9.70 5.85
N PHE A 222 14.19 -9.82 6.67
CA PHE A 222 14.18 -9.35 8.06
C PHE A 222 13.59 -7.94 8.24
N ARG A 223 13.90 -6.99 7.34
CA ARG A 223 13.36 -5.61 7.38
C ARG A 223 11.84 -5.56 7.19
N ALA A 224 11.32 -6.24 6.16
CA ALA A 224 9.89 -6.26 5.87
C ALA A 224 9.13 -6.94 7.03
N THR A 225 9.66 -8.04 7.57
CA THR A 225 9.07 -8.77 8.69
C THR A 225 9.08 -7.93 9.97
N LEU A 226 10.17 -7.21 10.24
CA LEU A 226 10.25 -6.30 11.39
C LEU A 226 9.22 -5.17 11.28
N ASN A 227 9.08 -4.55 10.11
CA ASN A 227 8.09 -3.51 9.91
C ASN A 227 6.65 -4.07 10.00
N ALA A 228 6.40 -5.29 9.53
CA ALA A 228 5.11 -5.98 9.66
C ALA A 228 4.74 -6.14 11.14
N TYR A 229 5.69 -6.70 11.90
CA TYR A 229 5.57 -6.89 13.34
C TYR A 229 5.26 -5.56 14.06
N LEU A 230 6.07 -4.52 13.83
CA LEU A 230 5.87 -3.22 14.45
C LEU A 230 4.50 -2.63 14.13
N ALA A 231 4.04 -2.79 12.90
CA ALA A 231 2.76 -2.23 12.47
C ALA A 231 1.55 -3.02 13.01
N ASN A 232 1.69 -4.33 13.25
CA ASN A 232 0.67 -5.16 13.90
C ASN A 232 0.62 -4.97 15.42
N HIS A 233 1.70 -4.49 16.03
CA HIS A 233 1.86 -4.39 17.48
C HIS A 233 2.07 -2.94 17.97
N ILE A 234 1.77 -1.94 17.14
CA ILE A 234 2.03 -0.52 17.44
C ILE A 234 1.29 -0.02 18.70
N GLU A 235 0.20 -0.70 19.07
CA GLU A 235 -0.64 -0.37 20.23
C GLU A 235 -0.08 -0.93 21.55
N LEU A 236 0.87 -1.87 21.49
CA LEU A 236 1.49 -2.43 22.69
C LEU A 236 2.39 -1.39 23.38
N PRO A 237 2.53 -1.46 24.72
CA PRO A 237 3.53 -0.66 25.43
C PRO A 237 4.93 -0.90 24.86
N VAL A 238 5.74 0.16 24.73
CA VAL A 238 7.10 0.11 24.14
C VAL A 238 7.98 -0.97 24.79
N ASN A 239 7.88 -1.15 26.10
CA ASN A 239 8.64 -2.18 26.82
C ASN A 239 8.27 -3.60 26.38
N GLU A 240 6.99 -3.86 26.09
CA GLU A 240 6.53 -5.15 25.58
C GLU A 240 6.97 -5.37 24.14
N ILE A 241 6.88 -4.34 23.29
CA ILE A 241 7.40 -4.40 21.91
C ILE A 241 8.90 -4.78 21.94
N ILE A 242 9.71 -4.10 22.75
CA ILE A 242 11.15 -4.38 22.86
C ILE A 242 11.40 -5.81 23.37
N LYS A 243 10.63 -6.26 24.38
CA LYS A 243 10.74 -7.63 24.91
C LYS A 243 10.43 -8.66 23.82
N ASN A 244 9.34 -8.47 23.09
CA ASN A 244 8.90 -9.39 22.05
C ASN A 244 9.84 -9.39 20.85
N LEU A 245 10.38 -8.23 20.46
CA LEU A 245 11.39 -8.14 19.40
C LEU A 245 12.64 -8.98 19.74
N LYS A 246 13.10 -8.92 21.00
CA LYS A 246 14.23 -9.73 21.46
C LYS A 246 13.93 -11.22 21.39
N SER A 247 12.74 -11.66 21.81
CA SER A 247 12.38 -13.08 21.81
C SER A 247 12.04 -13.63 20.43
N HIS A 248 11.36 -12.84 19.58
CA HIS A 248 10.81 -13.31 18.31
C HIS A 248 11.82 -13.23 17.17
N PHE A 249 12.72 -12.24 17.22
CA PHE A 249 13.74 -12.04 16.18
C PHE A 249 15.17 -12.36 16.65
N PHE A 250 15.34 -12.78 17.91
CA PHE A 250 16.65 -13.06 18.53
C PHE A 250 17.64 -11.87 18.42
N ILE A 251 17.12 -10.64 18.41
CA ILE A 251 17.94 -9.43 18.23
C ILE A 251 18.33 -8.88 19.60
N GLU A 252 19.63 -8.74 19.88
CA GLU A 252 20.10 -7.97 21.03
C GLU A 252 19.83 -6.46 20.87
N GLY A 253 19.80 -5.70 21.97
CA GLY A 253 19.44 -4.26 21.91
C GLY A 253 20.36 -3.38 21.04
N ARG A 254 21.61 -3.80 20.78
CA ARG A 254 22.61 -3.04 20.00
C ARG A 254 22.39 -3.13 18.47
N PRO A 255 22.17 -4.32 17.86
CA PRO A 255 21.79 -4.43 16.45
C PRO A 255 20.48 -3.69 16.10
N LEU A 256 19.45 -3.74 16.95
CA LEU A 256 18.19 -2.97 16.77
C LEU A 256 18.45 -1.46 16.67
N ARG A 257 19.31 -0.91 17.53
CA ARG A 257 19.70 0.51 17.48
C ARG A 257 20.51 0.85 16.24
N MET A 258 21.41 -0.04 15.80
CA MET A 258 22.19 0.18 14.57
C MET A 258 21.29 0.13 13.32
N TYR A 259 20.28 -0.74 13.31
CA TYR A 259 19.27 -0.82 12.26
C TYR A 259 18.50 0.50 12.10
N TRP A 260 18.00 1.10 13.19
CA TRP A 260 17.27 2.37 13.11
C TRP A 260 18.16 3.58 12.79
N LYS A 261 19.43 3.59 13.25
CA LYS A 261 20.38 4.64 12.89
C LYS A 261 20.73 4.67 11.40
N LYS A 262 20.77 3.52 10.72
CA LYS A 262 21.01 3.44 9.27
C LYS A 262 19.78 3.75 8.41
N SER A 263 18.58 3.69 8.99
CA SER A 263 17.30 3.84 8.28
C SER A 263 16.67 5.23 8.45
N SER A 264 17.30 6.11 9.25
CA SER A 264 16.90 7.51 9.39
C SER A 264 17.59 8.30 8.26
N PRO A 265 16.84 9.10 7.47
CA PRO A 265 17.42 9.95 6.44
C PRO A 265 18.40 10.98 7.01
#